data_AF-A0A351SPG5-F1
#
_entry.id   AF-A0A351SPG5-F1
#
_cell.length_a   1.000
_cell.length_b   1.000
_cell.length_c   1.000
_cell.angle_alpha   90.00
_cell.angle_beta   90.00
_cell.angle_gamma   90.00
#
_symmetry.space_group_name_H-M   'P 1'
#
loop_
_entity.id
_entity.type
_entity.pdbx_description
1 polymer ?
#
loop_
_entity_poly.entity_id
_entity_poly.type
_entity_poly.pdbx_seq_one_letter_code
_entity_poly.pdbx_strand_id
1 'polypeptide(L)'
;MKSSKKTKKNYLLFGGLFVVILTLIIVLGIVMSNSKDGAKFKREYEAYNGEKNSRGTEYKTLKIKKNNKVKYSTTDEALDILKDGTGLIYFGFPNCPWCRMMLPILLETVECSCVDKLLYVDMTDKRDEFKVEDGEAKKTKDASESYYKLLERLENELDDYVITDDDGIEYSTGEKRMYVPLVIAVKSGEVVGIYDGIDLDEGQLPSDELKESQRSEIEVIFSNMISEMTKTDDKYVCDEHC
;
A
#
# COMPACT_ATOMS: atom_id res chain seq x y z
N MET A 1 -43.74 -44.81 3.43
CA MET A 1 -42.46 -44.20 3.89
C MET A 1 -41.47 -43.76 2.79
N LYS A 2 -41.84 -43.71 1.49
CA LYS A 2 -40.92 -43.31 0.39
C LYS A 2 -40.92 -41.82 0.03
N SER A 3 -41.93 -41.05 0.45
CA SER A 3 -42.10 -39.64 0.07
C SER A 3 -41.08 -38.70 0.73
N SER A 4 -40.76 -38.91 2.02
CA SER A 4 -39.90 -38.03 2.83
C SER A 4 -38.42 -37.94 2.37
N LYS A 5 -37.85 -39.03 1.82
CA LYS A 5 -36.45 -39.04 1.33
C LYS A 5 -36.27 -38.22 0.03
N LYS A 6 -37.29 -38.16 -0.83
CA LYS A 6 -37.22 -37.44 -2.12
C LYS A 6 -37.29 -35.93 -1.92
N THR A 7 -38.13 -35.47 -0.99
CA THR A 7 -38.21 -34.06 -0.59
C THR A 7 -36.90 -33.58 0.04
N LYS A 8 -36.31 -34.33 0.99
CA LYS A 8 -35.00 -33.97 1.59
C LYS A 8 -33.87 -33.86 0.56
N LYS A 9 -33.83 -34.75 -0.43
CA LYS A 9 -32.82 -34.71 -1.52
C LYS A 9 -33.00 -33.47 -2.41
N ASN A 10 -34.23 -33.05 -2.66
CA ASN A 10 -34.52 -31.81 -3.39
C ASN A 10 -34.13 -30.57 -2.57
N TYR A 11 -34.40 -30.51 -1.26
CA TYR A 11 -33.96 -29.40 -0.41
C TYR A 11 -32.42 -29.29 -0.34
N LEU A 12 -31.70 -30.41 -0.31
CA LEU A 12 -30.24 -30.43 -0.37
C LEU A 12 -29.70 -29.94 -1.72
N LEU A 13 -30.33 -30.32 -2.84
CA LEU A 13 -29.97 -29.85 -4.18
C LEU A 13 -30.26 -28.36 -4.40
N PHE A 14 -31.45 -27.89 -4.02
CA PHE A 14 -31.83 -26.48 -4.13
C PHE A 14 -31.07 -25.59 -3.15
N GLY A 15 -30.79 -26.07 -1.93
CA GLY A 15 -29.95 -25.39 -0.96
C GLY A 15 -28.51 -25.26 -1.44
N GLY A 16 -27.93 -26.33 -2.01
CA GLY A 16 -26.60 -26.29 -2.61
C GLY A 16 -26.51 -25.31 -3.79
N LEU A 17 -27.49 -25.32 -4.70
CA LEU A 17 -27.54 -24.38 -5.83
C LEU A 17 -27.68 -22.91 -5.37
N PHE A 18 -28.48 -22.65 -4.35
CA PHE A 18 -28.64 -21.31 -3.79
C PHE A 18 -27.33 -20.79 -3.17
N VAL A 19 -26.60 -21.64 -2.44
CA VAL A 19 -25.29 -21.29 -1.88
C VAL A 19 -24.28 -20.97 -3.00
N VAL A 20 -24.26 -21.75 -4.08
CA VAL A 20 -23.37 -21.50 -5.24
C VAL A 20 -23.70 -20.18 -5.95
N ILE A 21 -24.99 -19.85 -6.11
CA ILE A 21 -25.40 -18.58 -6.71
C ILE A 21 -25.02 -17.41 -5.80
N LEU A 22 -25.22 -17.55 -4.49
CA LEU A 22 -24.87 -16.51 -3.52
C LEU A 22 -23.36 -16.25 -3.49
N THR A 23 -22.54 -17.30 -3.51
CA THR A 23 -21.07 -17.15 -3.57
C THR A 23 -20.64 -16.49 -4.88
N LEU A 24 -21.24 -16.86 -6.03
CA LEU A 24 -20.96 -16.19 -7.31
C LEU A 24 -21.29 -14.70 -7.27
N ILE A 25 -22.43 -14.30 -6.69
CA ILE A 25 -22.81 -12.89 -6.56
C ILE A 25 -21.82 -12.12 -5.68
N ILE A 26 -21.38 -12.72 -4.56
CA ILE A 26 -20.38 -12.11 -3.67
C ILE A 26 -19.04 -11.93 -4.39
N VAL A 27 -18.56 -12.96 -5.08
CA VAL A 27 -17.32 -12.91 -5.87
C VAL A 27 -17.42 -11.85 -6.98
N LEU A 28 -18.54 -11.82 -7.71
CA LEU A 28 -18.81 -10.78 -8.72
C LEU A 28 -18.79 -9.37 -8.11
N GLY A 29 -19.37 -9.18 -6.93
CA GLY A 29 -19.37 -7.91 -6.21
C GLY A 29 -17.95 -7.45 -5.85
N ILE A 30 -17.12 -8.35 -5.31
CA ILE A 30 -15.72 -8.08 -4.97
C ILE A 30 -14.92 -7.70 -6.21
N VAL A 31 -15.04 -8.49 -7.29
CA VAL A 31 -14.34 -8.24 -8.57
C VAL A 31 -14.74 -6.89 -9.16
N MET A 32 -16.04 -6.57 -9.18
CA MET A 32 -16.50 -5.26 -9.67
C MET A 32 -16.00 -4.09 -8.80
N SER A 33 -15.89 -4.28 -7.48
CA SER A 33 -15.34 -3.24 -6.60
C SER A 33 -13.85 -3.01 -6.84
N ASN A 34 -13.05 -4.06 -6.93
CA ASN A 34 -11.60 -3.94 -7.19
C ASN A 34 -11.34 -3.31 -8.56
N SER A 35 -12.14 -3.64 -9.58
CA SER A 35 -12.05 -3.02 -10.91
C SER A 35 -12.34 -1.51 -10.88
N LYS A 36 -13.23 -1.04 -9.98
CA LYS A 36 -13.49 0.40 -9.80
C LYS A 36 -12.32 1.11 -9.12
N ASP A 37 -11.77 0.53 -8.05
CA ASP A 37 -10.66 1.12 -7.30
C ASP A 37 -9.39 1.15 -8.15
N GLY A 38 -9.05 0.05 -8.83
CA GLY A 38 -7.92 0.00 -9.75
C GLY A 38 -8.02 1.01 -10.90
N ALA A 39 -9.24 1.25 -11.43
CA ALA A 39 -9.49 2.27 -12.44
C ALA A 39 -9.32 3.70 -11.89
N LYS A 40 -9.78 3.96 -10.66
CA LYS A 40 -9.58 5.24 -9.96
C LYS A 40 -8.09 5.49 -9.72
N PHE A 41 -7.39 4.50 -9.16
CA PHE A 41 -5.96 4.55 -8.87
C PHE A 41 -5.12 4.85 -10.11
N LYS A 42 -5.38 4.11 -11.20
CA LYS A 42 -4.78 4.36 -12.52
C LYS A 42 -4.96 5.81 -12.94
N ARG A 43 -6.20 6.33 -12.93
CA ARG A 43 -6.51 7.69 -13.38
C ARG A 43 -5.78 8.74 -12.54
N GLU A 44 -5.73 8.57 -11.22
CA GLU A 44 -5.11 9.54 -10.30
C GLU A 44 -3.59 9.60 -10.46
N TYR A 45 -2.92 8.44 -10.57
CA TYR A 45 -1.48 8.41 -10.81
C TYR A 45 -1.12 8.85 -12.24
N GLU A 46 -1.85 8.41 -13.25
CA GLU A 46 -1.53 8.78 -14.65
C GLU A 46 -1.89 10.23 -14.98
N ALA A 47 -2.70 10.92 -14.17
CA ALA A 47 -2.98 12.35 -14.33
C ALA A 47 -1.72 13.24 -14.22
N TYR A 48 -0.65 12.72 -13.62
CA TYR A 48 0.64 13.41 -13.50
C TYR A 48 1.66 12.98 -14.58
N ASN A 49 1.29 12.10 -15.52
CA ASN A 49 2.18 11.76 -16.63
C ASN A 49 2.40 13.00 -17.52
N GLY A 50 3.66 13.36 -17.80
CA GLY A 50 4.00 14.56 -18.59
C GLY A 50 3.95 15.88 -17.80
N GLU A 51 3.50 15.85 -16.54
CA GLU A 51 3.51 17.01 -15.66
C GLU A 51 4.89 17.21 -15.01
N LYS A 52 5.18 18.45 -14.58
CA LYS A 52 6.42 18.80 -13.89
C LYS A 52 6.18 19.10 -12.42
N ASN A 53 7.13 18.70 -11.57
CA ASN A 53 7.13 19.06 -10.16
C ASN A 53 7.56 20.53 -9.95
N SER A 54 7.57 21.00 -8.71
CA SER A 54 7.98 22.37 -8.34
C SER A 54 9.42 22.72 -8.72
N ARG A 55 10.28 21.73 -8.93
CA ARG A 55 11.67 21.89 -9.37
C ARG A 55 11.82 21.84 -10.90
N GLY A 56 10.72 21.71 -11.65
CA GLY A 56 10.72 21.63 -13.11
C GLY A 56 11.10 20.26 -13.68
N THR A 57 11.32 19.25 -12.83
CA THR A 57 11.57 17.86 -13.24
C THR A 57 10.25 17.21 -13.63
N GLU A 58 10.22 16.53 -14.77
CA GLU A 58 9.05 15.77 -15.20
C GLU A 58 8.83 14.55 -14.31
N TYR A 59 7.57 14.26 -14.01
CA TYR A 59 7.21 13.05 -13.28
C TYR A 59 7.44 11.81 -14.14
N LYS A 60 7.93 10.73 -13.51
CA LYS A 60 8.02 9.42 -14.16
C LYS A 60 6.66 9.04 -14.76
N THR A 61 6.66 8.68 -16.03
CA THR A 61 5.46 8.21 -16.73
C THR A 61 5.11 6.81 -16.24
N LEU A 62 3.84 6.62 -15.84
CA LEU A 62 3.32 5.33 -15.38
C LEU A 62 2.30 4.77 -16.37
N LYS A 63 2.27 3.45 -16.47
CA LYS A 63 1.25 2.70 -17.21
C LYS A 63 0.66 1.62 -16.33
N ILE A 64 -0.40 1.96 -15.61
CA ILE A 64 -1.05 1.12 -14.62
C ILE A 64 -2.19 0.32 -15.28
N LYS A 65 -2.30 -0.98 -15.01
CA LYS A 65 -3.44 -1.80 -15.46
C LYS A 65 -4.72 -1.31 -14.78
N LYS A 66 -5.83 -1.19 -15.53
CA LYS A 66 -7.12 -0.77 -14.98
C LYS A 66 -7.67 -1.77 -13.95
N ASN A 67 -7.53 -3.05 -14.26
CA ASN A 67 -7.86 -4.15 -13.36
C ASN A 67 -6.58 -4.56 -12.65
N ASN A 68 -6.26 -3.87 -11.56
CA ASN A 68 -5.16 -4.20 -10.67
C ASN A 68 -5.74 -4.58 -9.30
N LYS A 69 -4.88 -5.09 -8.41
CA LYS A 69 -5.26 -5.52 -7.06
C LYS A 69 -5.35 -4.37 -6.04
N VAL A 70 -5.28 -3.10 -6.45
CA VAL A 70 -5.36 -1.97 -5.52
C VAL A 70 -6.78 -1.81 -4.98
N LYS A 71 -6.88 -1.64 -3.67
CA LYS A 71 -8.10 -1.34 -2.93
C LYS A 71 -7.88 -0.08 -2.12
N TYR A 72 -8.71 0.95 -2.30
CA TYR A 72 -8.60 2.15 -1.46
C TYR A 72 -8.95 1.80 -0.02
N SER A 73 -8.16 2.34 0.90
CA SER A 73 -8.30 2.18 2.34
C SER A 73 -8.15 3.55 3.00
N THR A 74 -8.79 3.72 4.14
CA THR A 74 -8.59 4.85 5.05
C THR A 74 -7.44 4.54 6.02
N THR A 75 -6.99 5.57 6.73
CA THR A 75 -6.06 5.42 7.86
C THR A 75 -6.66 4.60 8.99
N ASP A 76 -7.96 4.69 9.23
CA ASP A 76 -8.64 3.92 10.29
C ASP A 76 -8.69 2.43 9.93
N GLU A 77 -9.04 2.11 8.69
CA GLU A 77 -8.98 0.72 8.20
C GLU A 77 -7.56 0.16 8.22
N ALA A 78 -6.54 0.98 7.95
CA ALA A 78 -5.14 0.57 8.09
C ALA A 78 -4.75 0.29 9.55
N LEU A 79 -5.24 1.11 10.50
CA LEU A 79 -5.06 0.89 11.94
C LEU A 79 -5.73 -0.42 12.40
N ASP A 80 -6.92 -0.74 11.88
CA ASP A 80 -7.59 -1.99 12.19
C ASP A 80 -6.74 -3.19 11.75
N ILE A 81 -6.14 -3.14 10.55
CA ILE A 81 -5.20 -4.18 10.10
C ILE A 81 -3.98 -4.27 11.03
N LEU A 82 -3.38 -3.13 11.41
CA LEU A 82 -2.25 -3.08 12.34
C LEU A 82 -2.59 -3.55 13.76
N LYS A 83 -3.86 -3.70 14.11
CA LYS A 83 -4.29 -4.14 15.44
C LYS A 83 -4.38 -5.66 15.54
N ASP A 84 -5.05 -6.30 14.59
CA ASP A 84 -5.28 -7.75 14.63
C ASP A 84 -5.43 -8.40 13.24
N GLY A 85 -5.30 -7.63 12.17
CA GLY A 85 -5.51 -8.10 10.80
C GLY A 85 -4.25 -8.62 10.11
N THR A 86 -4.45 -9.12 8.89
CA THR A 86 -3.36 -9.50 7.97
C THR A 86 -3.58 -8.77 6.65
N GLY A 87 -2.53 -8.12 6.14
CA GLY A 87 -2.64 -7.37 4.89
C GLY A 87 -1.37 -6.62 4.51
N LEU A 88 -1.29 -6.30 3.21
CA LEU A 88 -0.24 -5.47 2.64
C LEU A 88 -0.81 -4.06 2.39
N ILE A 89 -0.18 -3.06 3.00
CA ILE A 89 -0.64 -1.67 3.00
C ILE A 89 0.42 -0.80 2.32
N TYR A 90 0.00 0.04 1.38
CA TYR A 90 0.81 1.03 0.71
C TYR A 90 0.30 2.44 1.04
N PHE A 91 1.18 3.25 1.62
CA PHE A 91 0.99 4.66 1.91
C PHE A 91 1.75 5.50 0.89
N GLY A 92 1.04 6.39 0.19
CA GLY A 92 1.67 7.25 -0.82
C GLY A 92 0.67 8.20 -1.47
N PHE A 93 1.12 8.95 -2.46
CA PHE A 93 0.25 9.85 -3.23
C PHE A 93 0.72 10.08 -4.66
N PRO A 94 -0.17 10.46 -5.60
CA PRO A 94 0.12 10.48 -7.03
C PRO A 94 1.30 11.34 -7.48
N ASN A 95 1.53 12.49 -6.84
CA ASN A 95 2.54 13.47 -7.22
C ASN A 95 3.87 13.34 -6.44
N CYS A 96 4.05 12.24 -5.70
CA CYS A 96 5.29 11.89 -5.00
C CYS A 96 6.27 11.22 -5.97
N PRO A 97 7.43 11.83 -6.31
CA PRO A 97 8.37 11.24 -7.27
C PRO A 97 8.85 9.84 -6.88
N TRP A 98 9.22 9.66 -5.61
CA TRP A 98 9.65 8.38 -5.04
C TRP A 98 8.57 7.30 -5.11
N CYS A 99 7.33 7.70 -4.86
CA CYS A 99 6.18 6.81 -4.93
C CYS A 99 5.98 6.29 -6.35
N ARG A 100 6.09 7.17 -7.35
CA ARG A 100 5.95 6.81 -8.76
C ARG A 100 7.08 5.89 -9.22
N MET A 101 8.29 6.06 -8.68
CA MET A 101 9.42 5.21 -8.99
C MET A 101 9.23 3.78 -8.49
N MET A 102 8.80 3.62 -7.23
CA MET A 102 8.59 2.31 -6.59
C MET A 102 7.38 1.54 -7.14
N LEU A 103 6.32 2.28 -7.48
CA LEU A 103 4.99 1.72 -7.69
C LEU A 103 4.91 0.63 -8.76
N PRO A 104 5.60 0.73 -9.93
CA PRO A 104 5.60 -0.35 -10.92
C PRO A 104 6.07 -1.68 -10.34
N ILE A 105 7.14 -1.66 -9.53
CA ILE A 105 7.71 -2.86 -8.91
C ILE A 105 6.71 -3.45 -7.94
N LEU A 106 6.16 -2.63 -7.03
CA LEU A 106 5.16 -3.07 -6.06
C LEU A 106 3.93 -3.70 -6.74
N LEU A 107 3.40 -3.04 -7.78
CA LEU A 107 2.21 -3.54 -8.49
C LEU A 107 2.49 -4.85 -9.23
N GLU A 108 3.67 -5.00 -9.83
CA GLU A 108 4.09 -6.24 -10.48
C GLU A 108 4.26 -7.38 -9.47
N THR A 109 4.98 -7.15 -8.36
CA THR A 109 5.14 -8.17 -7.31
C THR A 109 3.80 -8.59 -6.71
N VAL A 110 2.90 -7.64 -6.45
CA VAL A 110 1.55 -7.94 -5.94
C VAL A 110 0.73 -8.73 -6.96
N GLU A 111 0.78 -8.35 -8.24
CA GLU A 111 0.07 -9.07 -9.31
C GLU A 111 0.53 -10.54 -9.38
N CYS A 112 1.84 -10.77 -9.27
CA CYS A 112 2.50 -12.07 -9.35
C CYS A 112 2.47 -12.89 -8.06
N SER A 113 1.80 -12.39 -7.02
CA SER A 113 1.71 -13.06 -5.73
C SER A 113 0.31 -13.57 -5.42
N CYS A 114 0.20 -14.35 -4.35
CA CYS A 114 -1.07 -14.78 -3.77
C CYS A 114 -1.80 -13.70 -2.96
N VAL A 115 -1.32 -12.45 -2.97
CA VAL A 115 -2.02 -11.32 -2.33
C VAL A 115 -3.31 -11.02 -3.09
N ASP A 116 -4.45 -11.02 -2.39
CA ASP A 116 -5.77 -10.71 -2.96
C ASP A 116 -5.92 -9.22 -3.30
N LYS A 117 -5.42 -8.36 -2.41
CA LYS A 117 -5.53 -6.89 -2.52
C LYS A 117 -4.33 -6.19 -1.88
N LEU A 118 -3.88 -5.12 -2.52
CA LEU A 118 -2.99 -4.12 -1.94
C LEU A 118 -3.85 -2.98 -1.40
N LEU A 119 -3.84 -2.76 -0.08
CA LEU A 119 -4.55 -1.64 0.53
C LEU A 119 -3.79 -0.36 0.27
N TYR A 120 -4.41 0.62 -0.39
CA TYR A 120 -3.80 1.91 -0.69
C TYR A 120 -4.41 3.01 0.18
N VAL A 121 -3.55 3.71 0.93
CA VAL A 121 -3.90 4.88 1.73
C VAL A 121 -3.27 6.13 1.10
N ASP A 122 -4.11 7.03 0.62
CA ASP A 122 -3.67 8.31 0.06
C ASP A 122 -3.22 9.27 1.17
N MET A 123 -1.95 9.65 1.16
CA MET A 123 -1.33 10.49 2.21
C MET A 123 -1.28 11.99 1.89
N THR A 124 -1.86 12.45 0.78
CA THR A 124 -1.73 13.84 0.26
C THR A 124 -1.97 14.91 1.33
N ASP A 125 -3.02 14.79 2.14
CA ASP A 125 -3.43 15.82 3.12
C ASP A 125 -3.57 15.28 4.55
N LYS A 126 -2.81 14.23 4.89
CA LYS A 126 -2.97 13.54 6.18
C LYS A 126 -1.93 13.90 7.22
N ARG A 127 -0.77 14.36 6.75
CA ARG A 127 0.42 14.63 7.57
C ARG A 127 0.44 16.08 8.02
N ASP A 128 1.10 16.31 9.14
CA ASP A 128 1.47 17.64 9.59
C ASP A 128 2.61 18.23 8.77
N GLU A 129 2.72 19.54 8.87
CA GLU A 129 3.76 20.34 8.25
C GLU A 129 4.40 21.20 9.31
N PHE A 130 5.72 21.37 9.20
CA PHE A 130 6.51 22.20 10.07
C PHE A 130 7.38 23.15 9.23
N LYS A 131 7.81 24.24 9.84
CA LYS A 131 8.80 25.17 9.29
C LYS A 131 9.81 25.54 10.37
N VAL A 132 11.02 25.90 9.94
CA VAL A 132 12.02 26.48 10.84
C VAL A 132 11.68 27.95 11.04
N GLU A 133 11.46 28.35 12.29
CA GLU A 133 11.25 29.74 12.70
C GLU A 133 12.05 29.98 13.97
N ASP A 134 12.83 31.07 13.99
CA ASP A 134 13.66 31.46 15.14
C ASP A 134 14.64 30.37 15.62
N GLY A 135 15.10 29.51 14.71
CA GLY A 135 16.01 28.40 15.04
C GLY A 135 15.33 27.20 15.68
N GLU A 136 14.00 27.07 15.56
CA GLU A 136 13.23 25.93 16.06
C GLU A 136 12.25 25.44 15.00
N ALA A 137 11.96 24.13 15.01
CA ALA A 137 10.91 23.55 14.18
C ALA A 137 9.53 23.86 14.79
N LYS A 138 8.72 24.67 14.10
CA LYS A 138 7.35 25.00 14.51
C LYS A 138 6.33 24.34 13.58
N LYS A 139 5.35 23.68 14.17
CA LYS A 139 4.22 23.06 13.45
C LYS A 139 3.34 24.15 12.83
N THR A 140 3.14 24.08 11.51
CA THR A 140 2.32 25.02 10.73
C THR A 140 0.99 24.43 10.28
N LYS A 141 0.85 23.11 10.28
CA LYS A 141 -0.37 22.37 9.96
C LYS A 141 -0.43 21.13 10.82
N ASP A 142 -1.59 20.88 11.41
CA ASP A 142 -1.82 19.68 12.20
C ASP A 142 -2.13 18.48 11.30
N ALA A 143 -1.72 17.28 11.73
CA ALA A 143 -2.04 16.06 11.02
C ALA A 143 -3.48 15.62 11.34
N SER A 144 -4.01 14.68 10.57
CA SER A 144 -5.29 14.03 10.95
C SER A 144 -5.13 13.21 12.24
N GLU A 145 -6.17 13.14 13.08
CA GLU A 145 -6.14 12.35 14.33
C GLU A 145 -5.74 10.88 14.08
N SER A 146 -6.25 10.29 13.02
CA SER A 146 -5.93 8.92 12.60
C SER A 146 -4.47 8.75 12.13
N TYR A 147 -3.82 9.81 11.67
CA TYR A 147 -2.39 9.78 11.36
C TYR A 147 -1.55 9.74 12.65
N TYR A 148 -1.90 10.52 13.67
CA TYR A 148 -1.19 10.45 14.96
C TYR A 148 -1.29 9.05 15.60
N LYS A 149 -2.44 8.40 15.48
CA LYS A 149 -2.59 6.99 15.90
C LYS A 149 -1.71 6.03 15.10
N LEU A 150 -1.49 6.29 13.82
CA LEU A 150 -0.54 5.51 13.01
C LEU A 150 0.91 5.72 13.50
N LEU A 151 1.30 6.97 13.79
CA LEU A 151 2.63 7.27 14.33
C LEU A 151 2.87 6.55 15.66
N GLU A 152 1.91 6.60 16.59
CA GLU A 152 1.98 5.89 17.86
C GLU A 152 2.08 4.38 17.64
N ARG A 153 1.22 3.82 16.78
CA ARG A 153 1.20 2.37 16.51
C ARG A 153 2.51 1.87 15.89
N LEU A 154 3.21 2.71 15.14
CA LEU A 154 4.41 2.37 14.39
C LEU A 154 5.68 3.02 14.98
N GLU A 155 5.64 3.56 16.20
CA GLU A 155 6.72 4.39 16.75
C GLU A 155 8.11 3.74 16.69
N ASN A 156 8.17 2.42 16.86
CA ASN A 156 9.42 1.64 16.87
C ASN A 156 9.96 1.36 15.47
N GLU A 157 9.13 1.51 14.44
CA GLU A 157 9.45 1.25 13.04
C GLU A 157 9.73 2.55 12.26
N LEU A 158 9.52 3.71 12.88
CA LEU A 158 9.61 5.01 12.22
C LEU A 158 10.80 5.82 12.73
N ASP A 159 11.37 6.59 11.81
CA ASP A 159 12.42 7.55 12.11
C ASP A 159 11.89 8.84 12.73
N ASP A 160 12.77 9.52 13.45
CA ASP A 160 12.50 10.86 13.97
C ASP A 160 12.33 11.84 12.80
N TYR A 161 11.33 12.71 12.91
CA TYR A 161 11.11 13.76 11.94
C TYR A 161 12.00 14.96 12.25
N VAL A 162 12.95 15.21 11.35
CA VAL A 162 13.83 16.38 11.37
C VAL A 162 13.54 17.27 10.16
N ILE A 163 13.71 18.58 10.34
CA ILE A 163 13.70 19.55 9.25
C ILE A 163 15.13 20.03 9.06
N THR A 164 15.61 20.00 7.82
CA THR A 164 16.92 20.55 7.47
C THR A 164 16.70 21.88 6.77
N ASP A 165 17.38 22.94 7.22
CA ASP A 165 17.37 24.22 6.52
C ASP A 165 18.36 24.26 5.34
N ASP A 166 18.42 25.39 4.63
CA ASP A 166 19.28 25.57 3.46
C ASP A 166 20.79 25.51 3.80
N ASP A 167 21.16 25.74 5.06
CA ASP A 167 22.54 25.66 5.55
C ASP A 167 22.91 24.25 6.04
N GLY A 168 21.98 23.30 5.97
CA GLY A 168 22.18 21.92 6.41
C GLY A 168 22.01 21.70 7.90
N ILE A 169 21.44 22.66 8.63
CA ILE A 169 21.17 22.53 10.08
C ILE A 169 19.88 21.75 10.27
N GLU A 170 19.94 20.71 11.09
CA GLU A 170 18.78 19.88 11.44
C GLU A 170 18.08 20.38 12.70
N TYR A 171 16.75 20.49 12.61
CA TYR A 171 15.86 20.87 13.71
C TYR A 171 14.92 19.71 13.98
N SER A 172 15.00 19.15 15.20
CA SER A 172 14.08 18.11 15.63
C SER A 172 12.68 18.68 15.81
N THR A 173 11.67 17.96 15.32
CA THR A 173 10.26 18.28 15.56
C THR A 173 9.73 17.67 16.86
N GLY A 174 10.45 16.71 17.45
CA GLY A 174 9.99 15.90 18.58
C GLY A 174 8.97 14.81 18.20
N GLU A 175 8.72 14.57 16.91
CA GLU A 175 7.73 13.61 16.42
C GLU A 175 8.34 12.60 15.46
N LYS A 176 7.71 11.43 15.28
CA LYS A 176 8.07 10.42 14.28
C LYS A 176 7.53 10.78 12.90
N ARG A 177 8.13 10.24 11.82
CA ARG A 177 7.64 10.44 10.44
C ARG A 177 7.36 9.14 9.71
N MET A 178 6.16 9.05 9.13
CA MET A 178 5.93 8.17 7.99
C MET A 178 6.40 8.86 6.71
N TYR A 179 7.64 8.59 6.29
CA TYR A 179 8.11 8.94 4.95
C TYR A 179 7.33 8.12 3.92
N VAL A 180 7.16 8.65 2.71
CA VAL A 180 6.45 7.95 1.63
C VAL A 180 7.30 7.91 0.36
N PRO A 181 7.22 6.84 -0.44
CA PRO A 181 6.32 5.69 -0.31
C PRO A 181 6.64 4.84 0.92
N LEU A 182 5.63 4.24 1.54
CA LEU A 182 5.82 3.31 2.65
C LEU A 182 4.92 2.10 2.42
N VAL A 183 5.51 0.90 2.46
CA VAL A 183 4.80 -0.37 2.36
C VAL A 183 4.96 -1.11 3.69
N ILE A 184 3.86 -1.60 4.24
CA ILE A 184 3.84 -2.38 5.48
C ILE A 184 3.13 -3.70 5.21
N ALA A 185 3.80 -4.79 5.56
CA ALA A 185 3.23 -6.12 5.59
C ALA A 185 2.86 -6.48 7.04
N VAL A 186 1.61 -6.82 7.27
CA VAL A 186 1.06 -7.09 8.59
C VAL A 186 0.50 -8.49 8.64
N LYS A 187 0.78 -9.23 9.73
CA LYS A 187 0.26 -10.57 9.98
C LYS A 187 -0.30 -10.68 11.40
N SER A 188 -1.60 -10.91 11.52
CA SER A 188 -2.29 -11.00 12.81
C SER A 188 -2.00 -9.80 13.74
N GLY A 189 -1.92 -8.60 13.17
CA GLY A 189 -1.56 -7.36 13.86
C GLY A 189 -0.06 -7.10 14.01
N GLU A 190 0.81 -8.07 13.74
CA GLU A 190 2.27 -7.89 13.81
C GLU A 190 2.83 -7.30 12.50
N VAL A 191 3.71 -6.31 12.58
CA VAL A 191 4.46 -5.82 11.41
C VAL A 191 5.56 -6.82 11.11
N VAL A 192 5.43 -7.53 10.00
CA VAL A 192 6.39 -8.55 9.55
C VAL A 192 7.28 -8.06 8.40
N GLY A 193 7.07 -6.82 7.97
CA GLY A 193 7.92 -6.15 7.00
C GLY A 193 7.51 -4.69 6.84
N ILE A 194 8.52 -3.84 6.70
CA ILE A 194 8.37 -2.41 6.44
C ILE A 194 9.40 -1.99 5.39
N TYR A 195 8.99 -1.15 4.45
CA TYR A 195 9.86 -0.64 3.41
C TYR A 195 9.45 0.76 2.97
N ASP A 196 10.36 1.73 3.12
CA ASP A 196 10.12 3.14 2.83
C ASP A 196 11.24 3.86 2.04
N GLY A 197 12.36 3.19 1.79
CA GLY A 197 13.56 3.80 1.22
C GLY A 197 13.94 3.22 -0.12
N ILE A 198 14.35 4.04 -1.08
CA ILE A 198 14.97 3.60 -2.33
C ILE A 198 16.32 4.28 -2.46
N ASP A 199 17.37 3.47 -2.46
CA ASP A 199 18.73 3.95 -2.64
C ASP A 199 18.98 4.28 -4.12
N LEU A 200 19.13 5.57 -4.39
CA LEU A 200 19.55 6.06 -5.68
C LEU A 200 21.06 6.25 -5.72
N ASP A 201 21.63 5.97 -6.89
CA ASP A 201 23.02 6.32 -7.15
C ASP A 201 23.21 7.84 -7.09
N GLU A 202 24.45 8.27 -6.86
CA GLU A 202 24.80 9.69 -6.87
C GLU A 202 24.34 10.36 -8.17
N GLY A 203 23.52 11.40 -8.05
CA GLY A 203 22.98 12.16 -9.18
C GLY A 203 21.77 11.54 -9.88
N GLN A 204 21.33 10.35 -9.50
CA GLN A 204 20.11 9.74 -10.02
C GLN A 204 18.88 10.40 -9.39
N LEU A 205 17.88 10.73 -10.22
CA LEU A 205 16.62 11.32 -9.82
C LEU A 205 15.52 10.24 -9.72
N PRO A 206 14.47 10.44 -8.90
CA PRO A 206 13.34 9.52 -8.85
C PRO A 206 12.55 9.38 -10.16
N SER A 207 12.74 10.33 -11.08
CA SER A 207 12.17 10.29 -12.42
C SER A 207 12.91 9.33 -13.35
N ASP A 208 14.16 8.99 -13.01
CA ASP A 208 15.03 8.20 -13.87
C ASP A 208 14.60 6.73 -13.88
N GLU A 209 15.14 5.97 -14.82
CA GLU A 209 14.98 4.52 -14.81
C GLU A 209 15.89 3.90 -13.74
N LEU A 210 15.33 2.96 -12.99
CA LEU A 210 16.11 2.16 -12.05
C LEU A 210 16.96 1.16 -12.82
N LYS A 211 18.18 0.90 -12.32
CA LYS A 211 19.00 -0.21 -12.80
C LYS A 211 18.32 -1.54 -12.45
N GLU A 212 18.61 -2.58 -13.23
CA GLU A 212 18.10 -3.93 -12.98
C GLU A 212 18.45 -4.43 -11.57
N SER A 213 19.62 -4.08 -11.03
CA SER A 213 20.00 -4.44 -9.67
C SER A 213 19.12 -3.78 -8.61
N GLN A 214 18.87 -2.47 -8.75
CA GLN A 214 17.97 -1.72 -7.85
C GLN A 214 16.56 -2.31 -7.93
N ARG A 215 16.07 -2.57 -9.15
CA ARG A 215 14.75 -3.17 -9.36
C ARG A 215 14.63 -4.55 -8.68
N SER A 216 15.62 -5.41 -8.91
CA SER A 216 15.65 -6.77 -8.37
C SER A 216 15.70 -6.78 -6.84
N GLU A 217 16.47 -5.87 -6.24
CA GLU A 217 16.54 -5.73 -4.79
C GLU A 217 15.18 -5.39 -4.17
N ILE A 218 14.49 -4.39 -4.74
CA ILE A 218 13.15 -3.98 -4.31
C ILE A 218 12.13 -5.12 -4.48
N GLU A 219 12.19 -5.82 -5.61
CA GLU A 219 11.31 -6.96 -5.88
C GLU A 219 11.52 -8.10 -4.87
N VAL A 220 12.77 -8.40 -4.50
CA VAL A 220 13.10 -9.40 -3.46
C VAL A 220 12.55 -8.95 -2.10
N ILE A 221 12.70 -7.67 -1.75
CA ILE A 221 12.15 -7.12 -0.49
C ILE A 221 10.63 -7.32 -0.45
N PHE A 222 9.89 -6.89 -1.48
CA PHE A 222 8.43 -7.06 -1.50
C PHE A 222 8.00 -8.53 -1.51
N SER A 223 8.73 -9.39 -2.23
CA SER A 223 8.45 -10.82 -2.24
C SER A 223 8.63 -11.45 -0.87
N ASN A 224 9.69 -11.07 -0.14
CA ASN A 224 9.94 -11.51 1.23
C ASN A 224 8.86 -11.00 2.18
N MET A 225 8.50 -9.72 2.11
CA MET A 225 7.41 -9.15 2.92
C MET A 225 6.09 -9.90 2.72
N ILE A 226 5.73 -10.20 1.46
CA ILE A 226 4.53 -10.97 1.12
C ILE A 226 4.63 -12.41 1.64
N SER A 227 5.81 -13.02 1.52
CA SER A 227 6.07 -14.37 2.05
C SER A 227 5.88 -14.41 3.56
N GLU A 228 6.53 -13.54 4.32
CA GLU A 228 6.39 -13.48 5.79
C GLU A 228 4.94 -13.27 6.22
N MET A 229 4.23 -12.38 5.52
CA MET A 229 2.81 -12.10 5.75
C MET A 229 1.91 -13.31 5.50
N THR A 230 2.17 -14.08 4.45
CA THR A 230 1.32 -15.19 4.01
C THR A 230 1.74 -16.56 4.57
N LYS A 231 2.91 -16.65 5.24
CA LYS A 231 3.37 -17.86 5.92
C LYS A 231 2.28 -18.41 6.83
N THR A 232 1.73 -19.57 6.47
CA THR A 232 0.95 -20.40 7.39
C THR A 232 1.89 -21.41 8.05
N ASP A 233 1.52 -21.95 9.22
CA ASP A 233 2.30 -22.99 9.90
C ASP A 233 2.49 -24.26 9.03
N ASP A 234 1.70 -24.39 7.96
CA ASP A 234 1.80 -25.43 6.93
C ASP A 234 2.00 -24.82 5.53
N LYS A 235 3.26 -24.72 5.08
CA LYS A 235 3.72 -24.61 3.67
C LYS A 235 2.63 -24.25 2.64
N TYR A 236 2.18 -22.99 2.64
CA TYR A 236 1.62 -22.37 1.44
C TYR A 236 2.64 -21.36 0.93
N VAL A 237 3.49 -21.83 0.02
CA VAL A 237 4.27 -20.96 -0.87
C VAL A 237 3.28 -20.43 -1.89
N CYS A 238 3.23 -19.11 -2.14
CA CYS A 238 2.47 -18.59 -3.27
C CYS A 238 2.95 -19.38 -4.51
N ASP A 239 2.06 -20.08 -5.23
CA ASP A 239 2.43 -20.74 -6.48
C ASP A 239 3.13 -19.70 -7.36
N GLU A 240 4.40 -19.97 -7.71
CA GLU A 240 5.24 -19.13 -8.57
C GLU A 240 4.62 -19.05 -9.97
N HIS A 241 3.56 -18.26 -10.13
CA HIS A 241 2.96 -17.95 -11.42
C HIS A 241 2.93 -16.43 -11.64
N CYS A 242 4.14 -15.88 -11.67
CA CYS A 242 4.71 -15.18 -12.82
C CYS A 242 6.14 -15.71 -13.02
#